data_AF-A0A817RRL9-F1
#
_entry.id   AF-A0A817RRL9-F1
#
_cell.length_a   1.000
_cell.length_b   1.000
_cell.length_c   1.000
_cell.angle_alpha   90.00
_cell.angle_beta   90.00
_cell.angle_gamma   90.00
#
_symmetry.space_group_name_H-M   'P 1'
#
loop_
_entity.id
_entity.type
_entity.pdbx_description
1 polymer ?
#
loop_
_entity_poly.entity_id
_entity_poly.type
_entity_poly.pdbx_seq_one_letter_code
_entity_poly.pdbx_strand_id
1 'polypeptide(L)'
;MFSFSFALFLRHAPSSATISTLELLPNEILFDILSYLSVSDLAYGWLDLNSRFDAIVHSCPIRHVYNEPKWLWRLLRWFAWSYPTDVELLQYFASQVVFLEIHQHFTLSDVSTINILQYPNLRRLTIRRTTTSQVNAIQANNFPYLEYLTLSATENISFNILCQFKLLRSCGLGSIQIDDQDICSSSSIRSLILQKCDPSQLLHLLHHLPQLIYFKVAFLDSAFRSTIRFYN
;
A
#
# COMPACT_ATOMS: atom_id res chain seq x y z
N MET A 1 19.00 0.22 -1.30
CA MET A 1 20.37 0.01 -0.78
C MET A 1 20.90 1.18 0.04
N PHE A 2 20.29 2.37 0.04
CA PHE A 2 20.75 3.52 0.83
C PHE A 2 20.35 3.52 2.32
N SER A 3 19.33 2.77 2.74
CA SER A 3 18.78 2.86 4.11
C SER A 3 19.73 2.38 5.21
N PHE A 4 20.30 1.18 5.03
CA PHE A 4 21.14 0.56 6.06
C PHE A 4 22.42 1.35 6.34
N SER A 5 23.03 1.92 5.29
CA SER A 5 24.25 2.71 5.42
C SER A 5 24.02 4.05 6.10
N PHE A 6 22.84 4.67 5.95
CA PHE A 6 22.55 5.96 6.58
C PHE A 6 22.17 5.82 8.05
N ALA A 7 21.40 4.79 8.42
CA ALA A 7 21.11 4.49 9.83
C ALA A 7 22.37 4.07 10.60
N LEU A 8 23.25 3.26 9.99
CA LEU A 8 24.57 2.96 10.57
C LEU A 8 25.47 4.20 10.62
N PHE A 9 25.41 5.08 9.62
CA PHE A 9 26.16 6.33 9.61
C PHE A 9 25.72 7.25 10.76
N LEU A 10 24.41 7.46 10.96
CA LEU A 10 23.92 8.26 12.09
C LEU A 10 24.24 7.62 13.46
N ARG A 11 24.14 6.28 13.55
CA ARG A 11 24.37 5.55 14.81
C ARG A 11 25.85 5.37 15.16
N HIS A 12 26.75 5.37 14.17
CA HIS A 12 28.19 5.12 14.34
C HIS A 12 29.10 6.27 13.90
N ALA A 13 28.59 7.42 13.46
CA ALA A 13 29.36 8.65 13.30
C ALA A 13 29.05 9.62 14.47
N PRO A 14 29.70 9.45 15.64
CA PRO A 14 29.42 10.23 16.84
C PRO A 14 30.23 11.53 16.86
N SER A 15 30.32 12.26 15.74
CA SER A 15 30.70 13.66 15.86
C SER A 15 29.41 14.45 16.04
N SER A 16 29.24 15.07 17.21
CA SER A 16 28.16 16.04 17.48
C SER A 16 28.02 17.08 16.35
N ALA A 17 29.13 17.35 15.64
CA ALA A 17 29.20 18.18 14.45
C ALA A 17 28.31 17.73 13.29
N THR A 18 28.06 16.43 13.09
CA THR A 18 27.23 15.95 11.98
C THR A 18 25.73 16.12 12.28
N ILE A 19 25.31 15.77 13.50
CA ILE A 19 23.92 15.96 13.94
C ILE A 19 23.57 17.46 13.94
N SER A 20 24.47 18.32 14.42
CA SER A 20 24.23 19.77 14.41
C SER A 20 24.08 20.33 12.99
N THR A 21 24.73 19.76 11.98
CA THR A 21 24.52 20.20 10.58
C THR A 21 23.16 19.80 10.02
N LEU A 22 22.61 18.65 10.43
CA LEU A 22 21.26 18.22 10.00
C LEU A 22 20.17 19.12 10.61
N GLU A 23 20.38 19.58 11.85
CA GLU A 23 19.49 20.56 12.49
C GLU A 23 19.46 21.91 11.76
N LEU A 24 20.44 22.23 10.92
CA LEU A 24 20.43 23.46 10.14
C LEU A 24 19.68 23.32 8.81
N LEU A 25 19.33 22.11 8.39
CA LEU A 25 18.58 21.90 7.15
C LEU A 25 17.15 22.44 7.28
N PRO A 26 16.59 23.06 6.23
CA PRO A 26 15.17 23.41 6.19
C PRO A 26 14.25 22.18 6.32
N ASN A 27 13.04 22.37 6.86
CA ASN A 27 12.09 21.26 7.07
C ASN A 27 11.72 20.58 5.76
N GLU A 28 11.65 21.32 4.66
CA GLU A 28 11.30 20.84 3.33
C GLU A 28 12.31 19.79 2.85
N ILE A 29 13.60 20.08 3.04
CA ILE A 29 14.68 19.15 2.69
C ILE A 29 14.64 17.91 3.58
N LEU A 30 14.32 18.08 4.87
CA LEU A 30 14.16 16.96 5.79
C LEU A 30 12.99 16.07 5.39
N PHE A 31 11.82 16.63 5.05
CA PHE A 31 10.69 15.85 4.56
C PHE A 31 11.04 15.05 3.30
N ASP A 32 11.75 15.67 2.35
CA ASP A 32 12.20 14.98 1.15
C ASP A 32 13.11 13.80 1.50
N ILE A 33 14.11 14.00 2.37
CA ILE A 33 15.01 12.93 2.82
C ILE A 33 14.24 11.80 3.51
N LEU A 34 13.41 12.13 4.50
CA LEU A 34 12.67 11.15 5.31
C LEU A 34 11.67 10.35 4.48
N SER A 35 11.14 10.91 3.39
CA SER A 35 10.20 10.22 2.48
C SER A 35 10.79 8.98 1.79
N TYR A 36 12.13 8.87 1.75
CA TYR A 36 12.84 7.72 1.18
C TYR A 36 13.26 6.67 2.22
N LEU A 37 13.05 6.95 3.51
CA LEU A 37 13.48 6.07 4.59
C LEU A 37 12.45 4.97 4.88
N SER A 38 12.94 3.84 5.39
CA SER A 38 12.05 2.80 5.89
C SER A 38 11.48 3.19 7.25
N VAL A 39 10.38 2.56 7.63
CA VAL A 39 9.74 2.76 8.94
C VAL A 39 10.72 2.47 10.08
N SER A 40 11.58 1.47 9.92
CA SER A 40 12.60 1.11 10.90
C SER A 40 13.72 2.16 10.97
N ASP A 41 14.10 2.76 9.84
CA ASP A 41 15.06 3.87 9.85
C ASP A 41 14.48 5.11 10.55
N LEU A 42 13.20 5.42 10.33
CA LEU A 42 12.50 6.50 11.04
C LEU A 42 12.47 6.24 12.54
N ALA A 43 12.06 5.03 12.95
CA ALA A 43 11.94 4.66 14.35
C ALA A 43 13.27 4.68 15.10
N TYR A 44 14.33 4.11 14.52
CA TYR A 44 15.59 3.92 15.23
C TYR A 44 16.64 4.99 14.95
N GLY A 45 16.50 5.73 13.85
CA GLY A 45 17.47 6.73 13.41
C GLY A 45 17.04 8.17 13.66
N TRP A 46 15.74 8.45 13.79
CA TRP A 46 15.21 9.82 13.79
C TRP A 46 14.29 10.18 14.94
N LEU A 47 13.55 9.21 15.50
CA LEU A 47 12.80 9.44 16.73
C LEU A 47 13.76 9.72 17.90
N ASP A 48 13.29 10.54 18.83
CA ASP A 48 13.95 10.91 20.08
C ASP A 48 15.30 11.63 19.90
N LEU A 49 15.61 12.12 18.70
CA LEU A 49 16.79 12.98 18.48
C LEU A 49 16.58 14.36 19.14
N ASN A 50 15.47 15.01 18.79
CA ASN A 50 14.97 16.22 19.42
C ASN A 50 13.51 16.45 19.00
N SER A 51 12.81 17.36 19.69
CA SER A 51 11.38 17.62 19.47
C SER A 51 11.03 18.08 18.06
N ARG A 52 11.97 18.72 17.35
CA ARG A 52 11.75 19.13 15.96
C ARG A 52 11.75 17.92 15.04
N PHE A 53 12.73 17.03 15.17
CA PHE A 53 12.75 15.81 14.35
C PHE A 53 11.55 14.93 14.65
N ASP A 54 11.14 14.79 15.92
CA ASP A 54 9.93 14.05 16.27
C ASP A 54 8.69 14.62 15.56
N ALA A 55 8.52 15.95 15.61
CA ALA A 55 7.41 16.61 14.92
C ALA A 55 7.44 16.38 13.40
N ILE A 56 8.62 16.40 12.78
CA ILE A 56 8.78 16.15 11.34
C ILE A 56 8.47 14.69 11.02
N VAL A 57 9.05 13.73 11.76
CA VAL A 57 8.80 12.29 11.58
C VAL A 57 7.31 12.01 11.71
N HIS A 58 6.65 12.55 12.75
CA HIS A 58 5.22 12.36 12.95
C HIS A 58 4.32 13.03 11.90
N SER A 59 4.85 13.97 11.12
CA SER A 59 4.16 14.64 10.03
C SER A 59 4.46 14.05 8.65
N CYS A 60 5.44 13.13 8.55
CA CYS A 60 5.90 12.59 7.30
C CYS A 60 4.94 11.50 6.78
N PRO A 61 4.38 11.61 5.55
CA PRO A 61 3.61 10.53 4.96
C PRO A 61 4.48 9.32 4.68
N ILE A 62 4.08 8.16 5.19
CA ILE A 62 4.85 6.93 5.07
C ILE A 62 4.37 6.11 3.87
N ARG A 63 5.35 5.63 3.12
CA ARG A 63 5.17 4.64 2.06
C ARG A 63 5.84 3.35 2.49
N HIS A 64 5.05 2.29 2.70
CA HIS A 64 5.57 1.01 3.12
C HIS A 64 5.32 -0.07 2.08
N VAL A 65 6.35 -0.85 1.80
CA VAL A 65 6.29 -2.01 0.91
C VAL A 65 6.77 -3.23 1.68
N TYR A 66 5.85 -4.13 2.02
CA TYR A 66 6.15 -5.45 2.53
C TYR A 66 6.62 -6.35 1.40
N ASN A 67 7.93 -6.35 1.19
CA ASN A 67 8.65 -7.26 0.31
C ASN A 67 9.62 -8.08 1.18
N GLU A 68 9.23 -9.29 1.61
CA GLU A 68 10.19 -10.21 2.23
C GLU A 68 10.32 -11.51 1.45
N PRO A 69 11.57 -11.89 1.17
CA PRO A 69 12.01 -13.19 1.63
C PRO A 69 13.28 -12.97 2.45
N LYS A 70 13.16 -12.52 3.70
CA LYS A 70 14.34 -12.17 4.49
C LYS A 70 14.78 -13.32 5.40
N TRP A 71 15.35 -14.34 4.78
CA TRP A 71 16.20 -15.32 5.48
C TRP A 71 17.30 -14.62 6.29
N LEU A 72 17.79 -13.47 5.80
CA LEU A 72 18.75 -12.62 6.51
C LEU A 72 18.18 -12.08 7.84
N TRP A 73 16.89 -11.75 7.90
CA TRP A 73 16.27 -11.27 9.14
C TRP A 73 15.94 -12.41 10.10
N ARG A 74 15.67 -13.62 9.60
CA ARG A 74 15.64 -14.82 10.46
C ARG A 74 16.99 -15.09 11.12
N LEU A 75 18.09 -14.93 10.38
CA LEU A 75 19.45 -15.02 10.93
C LEU A 75 19.73 -13.90 11.94
N LEU A 76 19.39 -12.64 11.62
CA LEU A 76 19.60 -11.52 12.54
C LEU A 76 18.70 -11.59 13.78
N ARG A 77 17.48 -12.12 13.68
CA ARG A 77 16.56 -12.35 14.81
C ARG A 77 17.11 -13.34 15.83
N TRP A 78 17.97 -14.28 15.40
CA TRP A 78 18.65 -15.18 16.33
C TRP A 78 19.73 -14.49 17.17
N PHE A 79 20.30 -13.40 16.67
CA PHE A 79 21.36 -12.66 17.36
C PHE A 79 20.87 -11.36 18.03
N ALA A 80 19.72 -10.83 17.62
CA ALA A 80 19.22 -9.55 18.07
C ALA A 80 18.23 -9.71 19.24
N TRP A 81 18.43 -8.89 20.27
CA TRP A 81 17.50 -8.64 21.36
C TRP A 81 16.10 -8.30 20.84
N SER A 82 15.06 -8.33 21.69
CA SER A 82 13.64 -8.10 21.38
C SER A 82 13.33 -6.76 20.70
N TYR A 83 13.77 -6.56 19.47
CA TYR A 83 13.41 -5.41 18.65
C TYR A 83 11.98 -5.57 18.16
N PRO A 84 11.18 -4.49 18.18
CA PRO A 84 9.85 -4.54 17.61
C PRO A 84 9.92 -4.94 16.14
N THR A 85 8.96 -5.75 15.74
CA THR A 85 8.83 -6.24 14.37
C THR A 85 8.50 -5.08 13.43
N ASP A 86 8.81 -5.22 12.13
CA ASP A 86 8.39 -4.23 11.11
C ASP A 86 6.87 -3.98 11.15
N VAL A 87 6.06 -4.96 11.60
CA VAL A 87 4.61 -4.83 11.79
C VAL A 87 4.29 -3.92 12.98
N GLU A 88 4.92 -4.12 14.13
CA GLU A 88 4.71 -3.28 15.32
C GLU A 88 5.15 -1.83 15.05
N LEU A 89 6.27 -1.65 14.35
CA LEU A 89 6.72 -0.31 13.94
C LEU A 89 5.74 0.33 12.95
N LEU A 90 5.26 -0.43 11.96
CA LEU A 90 4.26 0.12 11.04
C LEU A 90 2.95 0.49 11.77
N GLN A 91 2.55 -0.30 12.76
CA GLN A 91 1.41 0.00 13.62
C GLN A 91 1.61 1.26 14.45
N TYR A 92 2.83 1.47 14.98
CA TYR A 92 3.17 2.69 15.70
C TYR A 92 2.95 3.93 14.83
N PHE A 93 3.29 3.86 13.53
CA PHE A 93 3.09 4.96 12.59
C PHE A 93 1.78 4.88 11.79
N ALA A 94 0.77 4.12 12.23
CA ALA A 94 -0.34 3.75 11.37
C ALA A 94 -1.13 4.94 10.79
N SER A 95 -1.23 6.06 11.53
CA SER A 95 -1.88 7.28 11.05
C SER A 95 -1.12 8.00 9.93
N GLN A 96 0.17 7.74 9.75
CA GLN A 96 1.00 8.36 8.73
C GLN A 96 1.10 7.52 7.45
N VAL A 97 0.69 6.26 7.50
CA VAL A 97 0.77 5.34 6.35
C VAL A 97 -0.26 5.74 5.29
N VAL A 98 0.23 6.31 4.19
CA VAL A 98 -0.60 6.73 3.04
C VAL A 98 -0.49 5.76 1.87
N PHE A 99 0.57 4.96 1.82
CA PHE A 99 0.80 3.94 0.81
C PHE A 99 1.21 2.64 1.51
N LEU A 100 0.51 1.56 1.18
CA LEU A 100 0.83 0.22 1.66
C LEU A 100 0.78 -0.78 0.51
N GLU A 101 1.89 -1.47 0.29
CA GLU A 101 1.98 -2.58 -0.66
C GLU A 101 2.42 -3.85 0.05
N ILE A 102 1.64 -4.93 -0.08
CA ILE A 102 1.86 -6.22 0.56
C ILE A 102 2.10 -7.28 -0.50
N HIS A 103 3.33 -7.77 -0.62
CA HIS A 103 3.69 -8.85 -1.52
C HIS A 103 3.72 -10.19 -0.79
N GLN A 104 2.84 -11.11 -1.17
CA GLN A 104 2.80 -12.46 -0.58
C GLN A 104 3.90 -13.41 -1.09
N HIS A 105 5.13 -13.19 -0.65
CA HIS A 105 6.11 -14.28 -0.50
C HIS A 105 6.07 -14.90 0.91
N PHE A 106 5.18 -14.40 1.78
CA PHE A 106 4.97 -14.90 3.13
C PHE A 106 4.27 -16.27 3.15
N THR A 107 4.60 -17.11 4.14
CA THR A 107 3.72 -18.18 4.58
C THR A 107 2.40 -17.57 5.07
N LEU A 108 1.26 -18.20 4.76
CA LEU A 108 -0.10 -17.71 5.04
C LEU A 108 -0.31 -17.22 6.51
N SER A 109 0.51 -17.70 7.45
CA SER A 109 0.51 -17.32 8.87
C SER A 109 0.86 -15.86 9.15
N ASP A 110 1.67 -15.23 8.32
CA ASP A 110 2.23 -13.91 8.66
C ASP A 110 1.39 -12.77 8.06
N VAL A 111 0.71 -13.01 6.94
CA VAL A 111 -0.12 -11.98 6.29
C VAL A 111 -1.44 -11.74 7.04
N SER A 112 -1.93 -12.75 7.75
CA SER A 112 -3.07 -12.58 8.66
C SER A 112 -2.76 -11.63 9.83
N THR A 113 -1.48 -11.34 10.10
CA THR A 113 -1.09 -10.42 11.19
C THR A 113 -1.25 -8.95 10.82
N ILE A 114 -1.19 -8.60 9.54
CA ILE A 114 -1.32 -7.20 9.10
C ILE A 114 -2.81 -6.86 9.03
N ASN A 115 -3.31 -6.22 10.09
CA ASN A 115 -4.65 -5.67 10.11
C ASN A 115 -4.70 -4.35 9.33
N ILE A 116 -5.11 -4.41 8.06
CA ILE A 116 -5.19 -3.23 7.18
C ILE A 116 -6.10 -2.13 7.72
N LEU A 117 -7.05 -2.44 8.61
CA LEU A 117 -7.97 -1.48 9.20
C LEU A 117 -7.27 -0.47 10.13
N GLN A 118 -6.03 -0.74 10.54
CA GLN A 118 -5.26 0.16 11.39
C GLN A 118 -4.78 1.42 10.65
N TYR A 119 -4.86 1.44 9.32
CA TYR A 119 -4.30 2.50 8.48
C TYR A 119 -5.40 3.38 7.83
N PRO A 120 -6.07 4.26 8.58
CA PRO A 120 -7.24 5.01 8.12
C PRO A 120 -6.91 6.03 7.01
N ASN A 121 -5.65 6.46 6.91
CA ASN A 121 -5.19 7.49 5.97
C ASN A 121 -4.64 6.91 4.66
N LEU A 122 -4.88 5.62 4.39
CA LEU A 122 -4.44 4.98 3.15
C LEU A 122 -5.07 5.64 1.91
N ARG A 123 -4.19 6.05 0.99
CA ARG A 123 -4.54 6.56 -0.34
C ARG A 123 -4.22 5.54 -1.43
N ARG A 124 -3.23 4.67 -1.20
CA ARG A 124 -2.90 3.55 -2.10
C ARG A 124 -2.72 2.26 -1.32
N LEU A 125 -3.45 1.24 -1.75
CA LEU A 125 -3.38 -0.10 -1.20
C LEU A 125 -3.15 -1.11 -2.32
N THR A 126 -2.06 -1.86 -2.20
CA THR A 126 -1.76 -2.99 -3.09
C THR A 126 -1.62 -4.25 -2.24
N ILE A 127 -2.45 -5.26 -2.47
CA ILE A 127 -2.35 -6.55 -1.80
C ILE A 127 -2.25 -7.64 -2.85
N ARG A 128 -1.16 -8.42 -2.78
CA ARG A 128 -1.04 -9.65 -3.56
C ARG A 128 -1.58 -10.81 -2.75
N ARG A 129 -2.50 -11.57 -3.34
CA ARG A 129 -3.23 -12.71 -2.76
C ARG A 129 -3.99 -12.35 -1.48
N THR A 130 -5.15 -11.73 -1.61
CA THR A 130 -5.96 -11.39 -0.43
C THR A 130 -6.66 -12.61 0.17
N THR A 131 -6.87 -12.61 1.48
CA THR A 131 -7.88 -13.48 2.11
C THR A 131 -9.29 -12.90 1.93
N THR A 132 -10.32 -13.73 2.02
CA THR A 132 -11.73 -13.27 2.02
C THR A 132 -11.99 -12.23 3.11
N SER A 133 -11.40 -12.41 4.29
CA SER A 133 -11.51 -11.44 5.39
C SER A 133 -10.93 -10.06 5.04
N GLN A 134 -9.79 -10.02 4.35
CA GLN A 134 -9.19 -8.77 3.87
C GLN A 134 -10.05 -8.11 2.79
N VAL A 135 -10.60 -8.88 1.84
CA VAL A 135 -11.52 -8.35 0.84
C VAL A 135 -12.75 -7.72 1.51
N ASN A 136 -13.35 -8.43 2.47
CA ASN A 136 -14.51 -7.92 3.21
C ASN A 136 -14.20 -6.67 4.03
N ALA A 137 -12.96 -6.53 4.52
CA ALA A 137 -12.50 -5.35 5.25
C ALA A 137 -12.30 -4.11 4.35
N ILE A 138 -12.11 -4.30 3.04
CA ILE A 138 -11.99 -3.21 2.06
C ILE A 138 -13.37 -2.61 1.82
N GLN A 139 -13.69 -1.59 2.60
CA GLN A 139 -14.94 -0.84 2.55
C GLN A 139 -14.62 0.66 2.59
N ALA A 140 -15.47 1.48 1.96
CA ALA A 140 -15.22 2.93 1.85
C ALA A 140 -15.21 3.66 3.20
N ASN A 141 -15.96 3.16 4.19
CA ASN A 141 -15.94 3.70 5.56
C ASN A 141 -14.59 3.47 6.28
N ASN A 142 -13.90 2.38 5.97
CA ASN A 142 -12.61 2.04 6.55
C ASN A 142 -11.45 2.78 5.86
N PHE A 143 -11.58 3.06 4.56
CA PHE A 143 -10.55 3.75 3.76
C PHE A 143 -11.16 4.94 2.99
N PRO A 144 -11.58 6.00 3.68
CA PRO A 144 -12.28 7.13 3.07
C PRO A 144 -11.43 7.91 2.07
N TYR A 145 -10.11 7.80 2.15
CA TYR A 145 -9.15 8.51 1.30
C TYR A 145 -8.55 7.65 0.18
N LEU A 146 -9.05 6.42 -0.03
CA LEU A 146 -8.45 5.49 -0.97
C LEU A 146 -8.64 5.95 -2.42
N GLU A 147 -7.53 6.15 -3.12
CA GLU A 147 -7.48 6.61 -4.51
C GLU A 147 -7.03 5.51 -5.48
N TYR A 148 -6.22 4.57 -4.99
CA TYR A 148 -5.62 3.50 -5.76
C TYR A 148 -5.76 2.17 -5.02
N LEU A 149 -6.43 1.21 -5.65
CA LEU A 149 -6.61 -0.14 -5.11
C LEU A 149 -6.07 -1.16 -6.10
N THR A 150 -5.18 -2.04 -5.66
CA THR A 150 -4.72 -3.18 -6.48
C THR A 150 -4.80 -4.47 -5.68
N LEU A 151 -5.67 -5.37 -6.10
CA LEU A 151 -5.90 -6.68 -5.53
C LEU A 151 -5.57 -7.73 -6.58
N SER A 152 -4.54 -8.55 -6.34
CA SER A 152 -4.14 -9.60 -7.29
C SER A 152 -4.34 -10.98 -6.69
N ALA A 153 -4.67 -11.98 -7.51
CA ALA A 153 -4.91 -13.36 -7.08
C ALA A 153 -5.94 -13.46 -5.95
N THR A 154 -7.09 -12.83 -6.14
CA THR A 154 -8.17 -12.73 -5.15
C THR A 154 -9.40 -13.49 -5.58
N GLU A 155 -10.30 -13.73 -4.63
CA GLU A 155 -11.71 -13.99 -4.92
C GLU A 155 -12.36 -12.76 -5.56
N ASN A 156 -13.56 -12.92 -6.11
CA ASN A 156 -14.29 -11.84 -6.77
C ASN A 156 -14.62 -10.74 -5.74
N ILE A 157 -14.24 -9.50 -6.03
CA ILE A 157 -14.75 -8.34 -5.29
C ILE A 157 -16.05 -7.86 -5.96
N SER A 158 -17.05 -7.51 -5.16
CA SER A 158 -18.30 -6.93 -5.67
C SER A 158 -18.05 -5.53 -6.21
N PHE A 159 -18.59 -5.22 -7.39
CA PHE A 159 -18.51 -3.90 -8.00
C PHE A 159 -19.16 -2.81 -7.13
N ASN A 160 -20.25 -3.13 -6.42
CA ASN A 160 -20.89 -2.21 -5.47
C ASN A 160 -19.93 -1.67 -4.41
N ILE A 161 -19.02 -2.52 -3.89
CA ILE A 161 -18.04 -2.09 -2.89
C ILE A 161 -17.11 -1.03 -3.49
N LEU A 162 -16.62 -1.23 -4.71
CA LEU A 162 -15.74 -0.28 -5.40
C LEU A 162 -16.44 1.07 -5.62
N CYS A 163 -17.73 1.00 -5.93
CA CYS A 163 -18.60 2.15 -6.13
C CYS A 163 -18.80 3.03 -4.89
N GLN A 164 -18.61 2.48 -3.68
CA GLN A 164 -18.73 3.27 -2.44
C GLN A 164 -17.54 4.23 -2.25
N PHE A 165 -16.40 3.97 -2.88
CA PHE A 165 -15.21 4.81 -2.73
C PHE A 165 -15.30 6.07 -3.60
N LYS A 166 -15.62 7.19 -2.96
CA LYS A 166 -15.79 8.50 -3.63
C LYS A 166 -14.51 9.04 -4.30
N LEU A 167 -13.34 8.59 -3.84
CA LEU A 167 -12.05 9.07 -4.33
C LEU A 167 -11.28 8.03 -5.15
N LEU A 168 -11.83 6.83 -5.34
CA LEU A 168 -11.13 5.76 -6.04
C LEU A 168 -11.04 6.08 -7.53
N ARG A 169 -9.81 6.29 -8.02
CA ARG A 169 -9.51 6.69 -9.40
C ARG A 169 -8.95 5.54 -10.22
N SER A 170 -8.21 4.64 -9.59
CA SER A 170 -7.58 3.52 -10.27
C SER A 170 -7.78 2.23 -9.49
N CYS A 171 -8.22 1.20 -10.19
CA CYS A 171 -8.42 -0.13 -9.62
C CYS A 171 -7.75 -1.20 -10.49
N GLY A 172 -7.06 -2.14 -9.86
CA GLY A 172 -6.51 -3.33 -10.50
C GLY A 172 -6.97 -4.57 -9.76
N LEU A 173 -7.72 -5.46 -10.40
CA LEU A 173 -8.38 -6.58 -9.74
C LEU A 173 -8.06 -7.91 -10.43
N GLY A 174 -8.04 -8.98 -9.63
CA GLY A 174 -8.00 -10.35 -10.15
C GLY A 174 -9.26 -10.68 -10.92
N SER A 175 -10.41 -10.50 -10.29
CA SER A 175 -11.73 -10.69 -10.86
C SER A 175 -12.73 -9.77 -10.18
N ILE A 176 -13.84 -9.50 -10.86
CA ILE A 176 -14.92 -8.68 -10.36
C ILE A 176 -16.24 -9.42 -10.50
N GLN A 177 -17.11 -9.29 -9.51
CA GLN A 177 -18.48 -9.76 -9.56
C GLN A 177 -19.39 -8.55 -9.67
N ILE A 178 -20.30 -8.62 -10.63
CA ILE A 178 -21.32 -7.60 -10.87
C ILE A 178 -22.66 -8.27 -10.66
N ASP A 179 -23.46 -7.76 -9.73
CA ASP A 179 -24.80 -8.29 -9.47
C ASP A 179 -25.82 -7.45 -10.27
N ASP A 180 -26.90 -8.08 -10.75
CA ASP A 180 -27.92 -7.40 -11.57
C ASP A 180 -28.67 -6.28 -10.82
N GLN A 181 -28.54 -6.26 -9.49
CA GLN A 181 -29.15 -5.24 -8.61
C GLN A 181 -28.21 -4.06 -8.33
N ASP A 182 -27.05 -3.98 -8.99
CA ASP A 182 -26.05 -2.94 -8.75
C ASP A 182 -26.53 -1.59 -9.30
N ILE A 183 -27.31 -0.87 -8.50
CA ILE A 183 -27.75 0.51 -8.76
C ILE A 183 -26.66 1.45 -8.27
N CYS A 184 -25.52 1.47 -8.96
CA CYS A 184 -24.45 2.40 -8.63
C CYS A 184 -24.57 3.69 -9.47
N SER A 185 -24.64 4.84 -8.80
CA SER A 185 -25.04 6.11 -9.44
C SER A 185 -23.95 6.76 -10.31
N SER A 186 -22.69 6.42 -10.10
CA SER A 186 -21.55 6.62 -11.01
C SER A 186 -20.27 6.36 -10.22
N SER A 187 -19.34 5.60 -10.79
CA SER A 187 -18.01 5.48 -10.19
C SER A 187 -17.09 6.65 -10.58
N SER A 188 -16.18 7.05 -9.69
CA SER A 188 -15.06 7.96 -9.99
C SER A 188 -13.87 7.27 -10.65
N ILE A 189 -13.97 5.96 -10.92
CA ILE A 189 -12.88 5.17 -11.49
C ILE A 189 -12.59 5.62 -12.92
N ARG A 190 -11.34 5.99 -13.15
CA ARG A 190 -10.79 6.39 -14.46
C ARG A 190 -9.88 5.36 -15.09
N SER A 191 -9.33 4.46 -14.28
CA SER A 191 -8.42 3.41 -14.71
C SER A 191 -8.85 2.08 -14.09
N LEU A 192 -9.16 1.10 -14.93
CA LEU A 192 -9.53 -0.24 -14.48
C LEU A 192 -8.71 -1.32 -15.19
N ILE A 193 -8.07 -2.17 -14.40
CA ILE A 193 -7.31 -3.34 -14.87
C ILE A 193 -7.96 -4.60 -14.29
N LEU A 194 -8.42 -5.50 -15.15
CA LEU A 194 -8.97 -6.80 -14.74
C LEU A 194 -8.07 -7.93 -15.27
N GLN A 195 -7.73 -8.90 -14.39
CA GLN A 195 -7.02 -10.10 -14.82
C GLN A 195 -7.97 -11.17 -15.39
N LYS A 196 -9.24 -11.15 -14.96
CA LYS A 196 -10.33 -12.02 -15.39
C LYS A 196 -11.63 -11.22 -15.39
N CYS A 197 -12.41 -11.37 -16.45
CA CYS A 197 -13.76 -10.83 -16.55
C CYS A 197 -14.55 -11.74 -17.48
N ASP A 198 -15.79 -12.06 -17.12
CA ASP A 198 -16.71 -12.69 -18.06
C ASP A 198 -17.03 -11.68 -19.19
N PRO A 199 -16.84 -12.03 -20.47
CA PRO A 199 -17.19 -11.15 -21.58
C PRO A 199 -18.64 -10.65 -21.54
N SER A 200 -19.58 -11.45 -21.02
CA SER A 200 -20.98 -11.08 -20.90
C SER A 200 -21.21 -9.92 -19.91
N GLN A 201 -20.38 -9.82 -18.87
CA GLN A 201 -20.44 -8.76 -17.86
C GLN A 201 -19.73 -7.48 -18.29
N LEU A 202 -18.87 -7.55 -19.31
CA LEU A 202 -18.02 -6.43 -19.74
C LEU A 202 -18.85 -5.20 -20.15
N LEU A 203 -19.91 -5.41 -20.92
CA LEU A 203 -20.76 -4.32 -21.40
C LEU A 203 -21.50 -3.64 -20.24
N HIS A 204 -21.99 -4.44 -19.29
CA HIS A 204 -22.64 -3.94 -18.08
C HIS A 204 -21.66 -3.15 -17.21
N LEU A 205 -20.43 -3.65 -17.02
CA LEU A 205 -19.37 -2.95 -16.29
C LEU A 205 -19.06 -1.58 -16.88
N LEU A 206 -18.89 -1.51 -18.21
CA LEU A 206 -18.54 -0.27 -18.90
C LEU A 206 -19.68 0.76 -18.81
N HIS A 207 -20.94 0.32 -18.79
CA HIS A 207 -22.08 1.20 -18.59
C HIS A 207 -22.03 1.94 -17.24
N HIS A 208 -21.51 1.28 -16.18
CA HIS A 208 -21.39 1.87 -14.85
C HIS A 208 -20.14 2.74 -14.64
N LEU A 209 -19.26 2.81 -15.64
CA LEU A 209 -17.97 3.52 -15.57
C LEU A 209 -17.86 4.63 -16.62
N PRO A 210 -18.74 5.66 -16.60
CA PRO A 210 -18.75 6.70 -17.63
C PRO A 210 -17.49 7.58 -17.65
N GLN A 211 -16.71 7.59 -16.56
CA GLN A 211 -15.46 8.35 -16.44
C GLN A 211 -14.20 7.54 -16.81
N LEU A 212 -14.36 6.32 -17.33
CA LEU A 212 -13.25 5.44 -17.64
C LEU A 212 -12.42 5.97 -18.81
N ILE A 213 -11.14 6.21 -18.57
CA ILE A 213 -10.16 6.67 -19.56
C ILE A 213 -9.29 5.50 -20.02
N TYR A 214 -8.91 4.64 -19.07
CA TYR A 214 -8.04 3.50 -19.33
C TYR A 214 -8.72 2.20 -18.87
N PHE A 215 -8.83 1.27 -19.80
CA PHE A 215 -9.35 -0.06 -19.52
C PHE A 215 -8.45 -1.13 -20.10
N LYS A 216 -8.08 -2.10 -19.25
CA LYS A 216 -7.31 -3.27 -19.64
C LYS A 216 -7.94 -4.52 -19.06
N VAL A 217 -8.24 -5.47 -19.91
CA VAL A 217 -8.67 -6.82 -19.51
C VAL A 217 -7.69 -7.83 -20.07
N ALA A 218 -7.22 -8.72 -19.21
CA ALA A 218 -6.58 -9.96 -19.64
C ALA A 218 -7.65 -11.05 -19.75
N PHE A 219 -7.73 -11.69 -20.91
CA PHE A 219 -8.55 -12.89 -21.06
C PHE A 219 -7.65 -14.11 -20.82
N LEU A 220 -8.05 -14.95 -19.88
CA LEU A 220 -7.48 -16.28 -19.70
C LEU A 220 -8.31 -17.24 -20.55
N ASP A 221 -8.15 -17.15 -21.87
CA ASP A 221 -8.54 -18.28 -22.71
C ASP A 221 -7.39 -19.30 -22.67
N SER A 222 -7.72 -20.58 -22.48
CA SER A 222 -6.72 -21.64 -22.20
C SER A 222 -5.71 -21.83 -23.33
N ALA A 223 -5.99 -21.29 -24.52
CA ALA A 223 -5.13 -21.35 -25.70
C ALA A 223 -4.40 -20.04 -26.04
N PHE A 224 -4.89 -18.86 -25.65
CA PHE A 224 -4.30 -17.56 -26.05
C PHE A 224 -4.49 -16.47 -25.00
N ARG A 225 -3.38 -15.81 -24.61
CA ARG A 225 -3.44 -14.55 -23.84
C ARG A 225 -3.66 -13.39 -24.80
N SER A 226 -4.91 -12.96 -24.95
CA SER A 226 -5.23 -11.69 -25.62
C SER A 226 -5.32 -10.57 -24.56
N THR A 227 -4.81 -9.39 -24.91
CA THR A 227 -4.98 -8.16 -24.11
C THR A 227 -5.71 -7.16 -24.96
N ILE A 228 -6.89 -6.74 -24.53
CA ILE A 228 -7.61 -5.63 -25.15
C ILE A 228 -7.31 -4.36 -24.35
N ARG A 229 -6.90 -3.31 -25.04
CA ARG A 229 -6.69 -1.98 -24.47
C ARG A 229 -7.63 -1.00 -25.13
N PHE A 230 -8.39 -0.29 -24.33
CA PHE A 230 -9.19 0.83 -24.79
C PHE A 230 -8.56 2.12 -24.27
N TYR A 231 -8.42 3.09 -25.17
CA TYR A 231 -8.04 4.46 -24.86
C TYR A 231 -9.21 5.34 -25.32
N ASN A 232 -9.91 5.95 -24.37
CA ASN A 232 -10.88 7.00 -24.66
C ASN A 232 -10.18 8.34 -24.84
#